data_AF-A0A3N5KK99-F1
#
_entry.id   AF-A0A3N5KK99-F1
#
_cell.length_a   1.000
_cell.length_b   1.000
_cell.length_c   1.000
_cell.angle_alpha   90.00
_cell.angle_beta   90.00
_cell.angle_gamma   90.00
#
_symmetry.space_group_name_H-M   'P 1'
#
loop_
_entity.id
_entity.type
_entity.pdbx_description
1 polymer ?
#
loop_
_entity_poly.entity_id
_entity_poly.type
_entity_poly.pdbx_seq_one_letter_code
_entity_poly.pdbx_strand_id
1 'polypeptide(L)'
;MNLIKEIHAGMSVLTLDRRSLRSFAWVMATALFLLAAGIYFFGDVRERAFWFIGASLFFLIFGVLFPTFLKPIYKVWMFLALTLGWLMSRVLLTVVFFLLFTPIALIFKVISKDPLNRKIEKYSSSYWINRTDFPKDNSSYEKLY
;
A
#
# COMPACT_ATOMS: atom_id res chain seq x y z
N MET A 1 6.29 14.11 -8.55
CA MET A 1 6.35 12.72 -9.04
C MET A 1 5.06 12.43 -9.80
N ASN A 2 5.13 12.31 -11.12
CA ASN A 2 3.94 12.15 -11.96
C ASN A 2 3.62 10.65 -12.08
N LEU A 3 2.44 10.24 -11.59
CA LEU A 3 1.92 8.85 -11.64
C LEU A 3 2.11 8.19 -13.02
N ILE A 4 1.83 8.94 -14.08
CA ILE A 4 1.90 8.45 -15.45
C ILE A 4 3.34 8.03 -15.81
N LYS A 5 4.35 8.74 -15.31
CA LYS A 5 5.77 8.42 -15.57
C LYS A 5 6.18 7.14 -14.83
N GLU A 6 5.75 6.96 -13.59
CA GLU A 6 6.06 5.76 -12.80
C GLU A 6 5.39 4.50 -13.37
N ILE A 7 4.12 4.59 -13.77
CA ILE A 7 3.42 3.45 -14.38
C ILE A 7 4.02 3.13 -15.76
N HIS A 8 4.35 4.15 -16.57
CA HIS A 8 4.99 3.94 -17.86
C HIS A 8 6.39 3.32 -17.72
N ALA A 9 7.19 3.79 -16.75
CA ALA A 9 8.47 3.19 -16.40
C ALA A 9 8.29 1.73 -15.94
N GLY A 10 7.32 1.47 -15.06
CA GLY A 10 6.98 0.12 -14.62
C GLY A 10 6.61 -0.80 -15.79
N MET A 11 5.80 -0.33 -16.74
CA MET A 11 5.44 -1.09 -17.93
C MET A 11 6.64 -1.38 -18.84
N SER A 12 7.63 -0.48 -18.91
CA SER A 12 8.84 -0.71 -19.72
C SER A 12 9.77 -1.79 -19.16
N VAL A 13 9.71 -2.03 -17.84
CA VAL A 13 10.46 -3.07 -17.14
C VAL A 13 9.80 -4.45 -17.28
N LEU A 14 8.50 -4.51 -17.60
CA LEU A 14 7.78 -5.77 -17.74
C LEU A 14 8.27 -6.54 -18.98
N THR A 15 8.91 -7.67 -18.73
CA THR A 15 9.31 -8.60 -19.78
C THR A 15 8.08 -9.30 -20.35
N LEU A 16 7.67 -8.92 -21.56
CA LEU A 16 6.64 -9.60 -22.36
C LEU A 16 7.14 -10.92 -22.94
N ASP A 17 7.91 -11.68 -22.14
CA ASP A 17 8.46 -12.96 -22.52
C ASP A 17 7.39 -14.06 -22.44
N ARG A 18 7.55 -15.12 -23.25
CA ARG A 18 6.63 -16.26 -23.25
C ARG A 18 6.53 -16.91 -21.87
N ARG A 19 7.61 -16.90 -21.07
CA ARG A 19 7.59 -17.45 -19.70
C ARG A 19 6.67 -16.65 -18.77
N SER A 20 6.72 -15.32 -18.80
CA SER A 20 5.87 -14.43 -17.99
C SER A 20 4.38 -14.57 -18.35
N LEU A 21 4.07 -14.76 -19.63
CA LEU A 21 2.70 -14.99 -20.08
C LEU A 21 2.16 -16.36 -19.62
N ARG A 22 2.99 -17.40 -19.63
CA ARG A 22 2.62 -18.72 -19.13
C ARG A 22 2.42 -18.71 -17.62
N SER A 23 3.31 -18.07 -16.85
CA SER A 23 3.15 -17.96 -15.40
C SER A 23 1.88 -17.18 -15.04
N PHE A 24 1.57 -16.09 -15.76
CA PHE A 24 0.32 -15.37 -15.59
C PHE A 24 -0.91 -16.27 -15.84
N ALA A 25 -0.90 -17.06 -16.93
CA ALA A 25 -1.98 -17.99 -17.22
C ALA A 25 -2.18 -19.04 -16.12
N TRP A 26 -1.08 -19.59 -15.57
CA TRP A 26 -1.14 -20.52 -14.43
C TRP A 26 -1.72 -19.85 -13.19
N VAL A 27 -1.25 -18.66 -12.83
CA VAL A 27 -1.77 -17.91 -11.66
C VAL A 27 -3.26 -17.64 -11.81
N MET A 28 -3.71 -17.17 -12.98
CA MET A 28 -5.12 -16.90 -13.24
C MET A 28 -5.97 -18.18 -13.25
N ALA A 29 -5.49 -19.26 -13.86
CA ALA A 29 -6.19 -20.54 -13.88
C ALA A 29 -6.37 -21.10 -12.47
N THR A 30 -5.30 -21.09 -11.65
CA THR A 30 -5.34 -21.55 -10.26
C THR A 30 -6.23 -20.66 -9.40
N ALA A 31 -6.13 -19.33 -9.53
CA ALA A 31 -6.97 -18.39 -8.78
C ALA A 31 -8.46 -18.60 -9.10
N LEU A 32 -8.83 -18.68 -10.38
CA LEU A 32 -10.19 -18.93 -10.80
C LEU A 32 -10.70 -20.31 -10.37
N PHE A 33 -9.84 -21.33 -10.39
CA PHE A 33 -10.18 -22.67 -9.92
C PHE A 33 -10.47 -22.70 -8.42
N LEU A 34 -9.63 -22.05 -7.60
CA LEU A 34 -9.87 -21.92 -6.16
C LEU A 34 -11.14 -21.14 -5.85
N LEU A 35 -11.42 -20.08 -6.63
CA LEU A 35 -12.64 -19.29 -6.49
C LEU A 35 -13.87 -20.14 -6.84
N ALA A 36 -13.81 -20.92 -7.93
CA ALA A 36 -14.85 -21.86 -8.31
C ALA A 36 -15.07 -22.95 -7.25
N ALA A 37 -13.99 -23.52 -6.70
CA ALA A 37 -14.06 -24.48 -5.61
C ALA A 37 -14.67 -23.87 -4.36
N GLY A 38 -14.28 -22.65 -3.98
CA GLY A 38 -14.87 -21.92 -2.85
C GLY A 38 -16.37 -21.70 -3.02
N ILE A 39 -16.82 -21.27 -4.22
CA ILE A 39 -18.24 -21.11 -4.52
C ILE A 39 -18.97 -22.47 -4.50
N TYR A 40 -18.34 -23.54 -4.98
CA TYR A 40 -18.93 -24.88 -5.00
C TYR A 40 -19.08 -25.49 -3.60
N PHE A 41 -18.14 -25.21 -2.68
CA PHE A 41 -18.15 -25.72 -1.31
C PHE A 41 -18.96 -24.84 -0.33
N PHE A 42 -19.01 -23.52 -0.53
CA PHE A 42 -19.66 -22.58 0.40
C PHE A 42 -20.90 -21.87 -0.15
N GLY A 43 -21.21 -21.99 -1.44
CA GLY A 43 -22.30 -21.24 -2.08
C GLY A 43 -23.47 -22.11 -2.56
N ASP A 44 -24.71 -21.67 -2.29
CA ASP A 44 -25.94 -22.31 -2.78
C ASP A 44 -26.12 -22.24 -4.32
N VAL A 45 -25.34 -21.41 -5.01
CA VAL A 45 -25.43 -21.17 -6.45
C VAL A 45 -24.40 -21.96 -7.25
N ARG A 46 -24.51 -23.30 -7.19
CA ARG A 46 -23.63 -24.24 -7.93
C ARG A 46 -23.54 -23.97 -9.44
N GLU A 47 -24.61 -23.47 -10.05
CA GLU A 47 -24.62 -23.20 -11.50
C GLU A 47 -23.63 -22.11 -11.92
N ARG A 48 -23.33 -21.14 -11.04
CA ARG A 48 -22.34 -20.09 -11.32
C ARG A 48 -20.91 -20.63 -11.30
N ALA A 49 -20.65 -21.71 -10.56
CA ALA A 49 -19.33 -22.32 -10.50
C ALA A 49 -18.87 -22.88 -11.86
N PHE A 50 -19.79 -23.37 -12.70
CA PHE A 50 -19.47 -23.87 -14.05
C PHE A 50 -18.89 -22.79 -14.97
N TRP A 51 -19.39 -21.56 -14.89
CA TRP A 51 -18.83 -20.43 -15.65
C TRP A 51 -17.38 -20.14 -15.26
N PHE A 52 -17.06 -20.18 -13.97
CA PHE A 52 -15.70 -19.97 -13.49
C PHE A 52 -14.75 -21.13 -13.83
N ILE A 53 -15.25 -22.37 -13.81
CA ILE A 53 -14.50 -23.54 -14.27
C ILE A 53 -14.20 -23.43 -15.77
N GLY A 54 -15.20 -23.05 -16.58
CA GLY A 54 -15.01 -22.81 -18.02
C GLY A 54 -14.00 -21.70 -18.29
N ALA A 55 -14.04 -20.60 -17.52
CA ALA A 55 -13.06 -19.53 -17.62
C ALA A 55 -11.64 -19.96 -17.20
N SER A 56 -11.51 -20.77 -16.14
CA SER A 56 -10.21 -21.34 -15.73
C SER A 56 -9.64 -22.23 -16.82
N LEU A 57 -10.45 -23.15 -17.37
CA LEU A 57 -10.02 -24.06 -18.44
C LEU A 57 -9.65 -23.29 -19.72
N PHE A 58 -10.40 -22.25 -20.06
CA PHE A 58 -10.07 -21.34 -21.16
C PHE A 58 -8.69 -20.69 -20.95
N PHE A 59 -8.41 -20.13 -19.77
CA PHE A 59 -7.10 -19.53 -19.47
C PHE A 59 -5.96 -20.55 -19.51
N LEU A 60 -6.21 -21.79 -19.07
CA LEU A 60 -5.21 -22.85 -19.06
C LEU A 60 -4.87 -23.30 -20.50
N ILE A 61 -5.90 -23.56 -21.32
CA ILE A 61 -5.74 -23.98 -22.72
C ILE A 61 -5.08 -22.87 -23.55
N PHE A 62 -5.60 -21.65 -23.49
CA PHE A 62 -5.05 -20.54 -24.27
C PHE A 62 -3.69 -20.07 -23.77
N GLY A 63 -3.41 -20.18 -22.46
CA GLY A 63 -2.10 -19.89 -21.89
C GLY A 63 -1.00 -20.85 -22.35
N VAL A 64 -1.34 -22.13 -22.58
CA VAL A 64 -0.40 -23.15 -23.04
C VAL A 64 -0.24 -23.15 -24.57
N LEU A 65 -1.35 -23.12 -25.31
CA LEU A 65 -1.34 -23.23 -26.78
C LEU A 65 -1.05 -21.90 -27.49
N PHE A 66 -1.61 -20.78 -27.02
CA PHE A 66 -1.50 -19.48 -27.70
C PHE A 66 -1.20 -18.33 -26.72
N PRO A 67 -0.02 -18.31 -26.08
CA PRO A 67 0.35 -17.26 -25.13
C PRO A 67 0.31 -15.87 -25.78
N THR A 68 0.55 -15.77 -27.09
CA THR A 68 0.51 -14.49 -27.82
C THR A 68 -0.85 -13.78 -27.72
N PHE A 69 -1.96 -14.52 -27.64
CA PHE A 69 -3.29 -13.93 -27.53
C PHE A 69 -3.57 -13.33 -26.15
N LEU A 70 -2.85 -13.79 -25.11
CA LEU A 70 -2.94 -13.28 -23.75
C LEU A 70 -2.11 -12.00 -23.54
N LYS A 71 -1.26 -11.59 -24.50
CA LYS A 71 -0.43 -10.37 -24.39
C LYS A 71 -1.22 -9.10 -24.06
N PRO A 72 -2.30 -8.73 -24.79
CA PRO A 72 -3.05 -7.51 -24.49
C PRO A 72 -3.71 -7.57 -23.11
N ILE A 73 -4.27 -8.74 -22.75
CA ILE A 73 -4.89 -8.96 -21.43
C ILE A 73 -3.86 -8.82 -20.31
N TYR A 74 -2.69 -9.46 -20.46
CA TYR A 74 -1.59 -9.35 -19.50
C TYR A 74 -1.15 -7.88 -19.33
N LYS A 75 -1.03 -7.13 -20.42
CA LYS A 75 -0.63 -5.72 -20.37
C LYS A 75 -1.64 -4.87 -19.61
N VAL A 76 -2.94 -5.03 -19.87
CA VAL A 76 -4.01 -4.31 -19.16
C VAL A 76 -4.03 -4.69 -17.68
N TRP A 77 -3.92 -6.00 -17.38
CA TRP A 77 -3.88 -6.50 -16.02
C TRP A 77 -2.69 -5.94 -15.24
N MET A 78 -1.51 -5.95 -15.85
CA MET A 78 -0.31 -5.41 -15.22
C MET A 78 -0.35 -3.90 -15.04
N PHE A 79 -0.95 -3.16 -15.97
CA PHE A 79 -1.18 -1.72 -15.78
C PHE A 79 -2.05 -1.45 -14.54
N LEU A 80 -3.11 -2.23 -14.37
CA LEU A 80 -3.98 -2.16 -13.19
C LEU A 80 -3.20 -2.52 -11.92
N ALA A 81 -2.42 -3.60 -11.94
CA ALA A 81 -1.57 -4.01 -10.82
C ALA A 81 -0.56 -2.92 -10.40
N LEU A 82 0.10 -2.27 -11.38
CA LEU A 82 1.03 -1.16 -11.11
C LEU A 82 0.31 0.05 -10.51
N THR A 83 -0.87 0.38 -11.01
CA THR A 83 -1.70 1.48 -10.50
C THR A 83 -2.14 1.22 -9.07
N LEU A 84 -2.59 0.00 -8.78
CA LEU A 84 -2.92 -0.45 -7.43
C LEU A 84 -1.71 -0.44 -6.51
N GLY A 85 -0.55 -0.89 -6.97
CA GLY A 85 0.69 -0.88 -6.19
C GLY A 85 1.05 0.54 -5.74
N TRP A 86 0.98 1.50 -6.66
CA TRP A 86 1.19 2.92 -6.35
C TRP A 86 0.19 3.47 -5.33
N LEU A 87 -1.09 3.11 -5.45
CA LEU A 87 -2.12 3.51 -4.50
C LEU A 87 -1.86 2.88 -3.13
N MET A 88 -1.53 1.59 -3.10
CA MET A 88 -1.28 0.84 -1.89
C MET A 88 -0.10 1.38 -1.11
N SER A 89 0.99 1.78 -1.76
CA SER A 89 2.12 2.42 -1.05
C SER A 89 1.68 3.67 -0.26
N ARG A 90 0.78 4.48 -0.82
CA ARG A 90 0.25 5.69 -0.17
C ARG A 90 -0.74 5.37 0.93
N VAL A 91 -1.63 4.43 0.67
CA VAL A 91 -2.61 3.95 1.66
C VAL A 91 -1.86 3.37 2.85
N LEU A 92 -0.87 2.52 2.62
CA LEU A 92 -0.08 1.88 3.67
C LEU A 92 0.67 2.91 4.50
N LEU A 93 1.32 3.90 3.86
CA LEU A 93 1.97 5.00 4.58
C LEU A 93 0.97 5.79 5.44
N THR A 94 -0.20 6.09 4.89
CA THR A 94 -1.26 6.82 5.60
C THR A 94 -1.77 6.02 6.79
N VAL A 95 -2.07 4.73 6.58
CA VAL A 95 -2.54 3.82 7.63
C VAL A 95 -1.50 3.69 8.74
N VAL A 96 -0.22 3.48 8.40
CA VAL A 96 0.88 3.40 9.37
C VAL A 96 1.01 4.71 10.14
N PHE A 97 0.95 5.85 9.45
CA PHE A 97 1.01 7.15 10.11
C PHE A 97 -0.13 7.31 11.14
N PHE A 98 -1.37 7.00 10.75
CA PHE A 98 -2.49 7.11 11.68
C PHE A 98 -2.39 6.07 12.80
N LEU A 99 -2.10 4.80 12.51
CA LEU A 99 -2.01 3.75 13.53
C LEU A 99 -0.86 3.94 14.52
N LEU A 100 0.25 4.57 14.14
CA LEU A 100 1.36 4.79 15.05
C LEU A 100 1.25 6.15 15.74
N PHE A 101 1.11 7.25 14.99
CA PHE A 101 1.15 8.59 15.57
C PHE A 101 -0.13 8.96 16.30
N THR A 102 -1.30 8.46 15.86
CA THR A 102 -2.58 8.81 16.50
C THR A 102 -2.71 8.23 17.91
N PRO A 103 -2.41 6.94 18.20
CA PRO A 103 -2.46 6.46 19.57
C PRO A 103 -1.38 7.10 20.43
N ILE A 104 -0.19 7.39 19.89
CA ILE A 104 0.84 8.14 20.63
C ILE A 104 0.29 9.51 21.05
N ALA A 105 -0.32 10.25 20.13
CA ALA A 105 -0.94 11.54 20.42
C ALA A 105 -2.10 11.41 21.42
N LEU A 106 -2.91 10.35 21.31
CA LEU A 106 -4.01 10.08 22.23
C LEU A 106 -3.49 9.77 23.65
N ILE A 107 -2.41 8.98 23.77
CA ILE A 107 -1.75 8.68 25.05
C ILE A 107 -1.22 9.95 25.69
N PHE A 108 -0.52 10.82 24.94
CA PHE A 108 -0.08 12.12 25.46
C PHE A 108 -1.24 13.00 25.93
N LYS A 109 -2.36 12.99 25.19
CA LYS A 109 -3.59 13.70 25.57
C LYS A 109 -4.20 13.17 26.87
N VAL A 110 -4.24 11.84 27.06
CA VAL A 110 -4.76 11.21 28.29
C VAL A 110 -3.84 11.47 29.48
N ILE A 111 -2.52 11.36 29.29
CA ILE A 111 -1.53 11.61 30.33
C ILE A 111 -1.44 13.12 30.69
N SER A 112 -2.12 14.00 29.94
CA SER A 112 -2.09 15.47 30.11
C SER A 112 -0.68 16.06 30.16
N LYS A 113 0.32 15.32 29.65
CA LYS A 113 1.67 15.85 29.44
C LYS A 113 1.61 16.72 28.20
N ASP A 114 1.79 18.02 28.41
CA ASP A 114 1.98 19.00 27.35
C ASP A 114 3.45 19.38 27.26
N PRO A 115 4.32 18.53 26.67
CA PRO A 115 5.76 18.82 26.57
C PRO A 115 6.05 20.06 25.71
N LEU A 116 5.06 20.55 24.95
CA LEU A 116 5.18 21.71 24.08
C LEU A 116 4.46 22.95 24.62
N ASN A 117 3.91 22.90 25.85
CA ASN A 117 3.17 24.00 26.47
C ASN A 117 2.17 24.66 25.50
N ARG A 118 1.43 23.82 24.74
CA ARG A 118 0.51 24.25 23.68
C ARG A 118 -0.78 24.86 24.21
N LYS A 119 -1.11 24.68 25.50
CA LYS A 119 -2.26 25.33 26.13
C LYS A 119 -2.04 26.84 26.22
N ILE A 120 -2.93 27.61 25.59
CA ILE A 120 -2.97 29.06 25.67
C ILE A 120 -3.60 29.46 27.00
N GLU A 121 -2.77 29.90 27.95
CA GLU A 121 -3.21 30.46 29.23
C GLU A 121 -3.70 31.91 29.07
N LYS A 122 -5.03 32.09 29.06
CA LYS A 122 -5.66 33.41 28.88
C LYS A 122 -5.36 34.43 29.99
N TYR A 123 -4.91 33.97 31.15
CA TYR A 123 -4.64 34.81 32.33
C TYR A 123 -3.14 34.94 32.65
N SER A 124 -2.26 34.40 31.81
CA SER A 124 -0.82 34.58 31.99
C SER A 124 -0.39 35.97 31.48
N SER A 125 0.39 36.67 32.31
CA SER A 125 0.96 37.98 31.96
C SER A 125 2.09 37.89 30.92
N SER A 126 2.71 36.72 30.77
CA SER A 126 3.77 36.46 29.79
C SER A 126 4.00 34.97 29.60
N TYR A 127 4.13 34.52 28.34
CA TYR A 127 4.55 33.16 28.00
C TYR A 127 6.08 32.97 28.07
N TRP A 128 6.82 33.99 28.50
CA TRP A 128 8.26 33.95 28.59
C TRP A 128 8.72 32.97 29.67
N ILE A 129 9.39 31.90 29.24
CA ILE A 129 9.99 30.93 30.17
C ILE A 129 11.31 31.53 30.65
N ASN A 130 11.33 31.99 31.90
CA ASN A 130 12.58 32.44 32.54
C ASN A 130 13.53 31.26 32.67
N ARG A 131 14.69 31.36 32.00
CA ARG A 131 15.79 30.41 32.15
C ARG A 131 16.50 30.69 33.47
N THR A 132 16.26 29.85 34.48
CA THR A 132 16.85 30.04 35.82
C THR A 132 18.26 29.47 35.95
N ASP A 133 18.64 28.47 35.14
CA ASP A 133 19.84 27.70 35.42
C ASP A 133 20.69 27.49 34.16
N PHE A 134 21.67 28.38 33.97
CA PHE A 134 22.88 28.04 33.22
C PHE A 134 24.08 28.30 34.14
N PRO A 135 24.98 27.31 34.33
CA PRO A 135 26.33 27.61 34.76
C PRO A 135 26.92 28.56 33.72
N LYS A 136 27.39 29.72 34.16
CA LYS A 136 28.00 30.75 33.31
C LYS A 136 29.42 30.30 32.93
N ASP A 137 29.53 29.17 32.25
CA ASP A 137 30.79 28.61 31.76
C ASP A 137 30.89 28.83 30.24
N ASN A 138 32.04 29.33 29.80
CA ASN A 138 32.29 29.64 28.39
C ASN A 138 32.22 28.38 27.50
N SER A 139 32.46 27.18 28.05
CA SER A 139 32.40 25.91 27.31
C SER A 139 31.01 25.56 26.77
N SER A 140 29.93 26.15 27.32
CA SER A 140 28.57 25.92 26.82
C SER A 140 28.28 26.62 25.50
N TYR A 141 29.01 27.68 25.15
CA TYR A 141 28.83 28.39 23.88
C TYR A 141 29.47 27.66 22.70
N GLU A 142 30.44 26.78 22.96
CA GLU A 142 31.12 25.99 21.91
C GLU A 142 30.24 24.87 21.34
N LYS A 143 29.20 24.45 22.05
CA LYS A 143 28.30 23.35 21.63
C LYS A 143 27.12 23.80 20.75
N LEU A 144 27.04 25.09 20.43
CA LEU A 144 25.93 25.67 19.64
C LEU A 144 26.26 25.78 18.15
N TYR A 145 27.51 25.55 17.76
CA TYR A 145 27.98 25.50 16.37
C TYR A 145 28.51 24.10 16.04
#